data_AF-A0A924F0T6-F1
#
_entry.id   AF-A0A924F0T6-F1
#
_cell.length_a   1.000
_cell.length_b   1.000
_cell.length_c   1.000
_cell.angle_alpha   90.00
_cell.angle_beta   90.00
_cell.angle_gamma   90.00
#
_symmetry.space_group_name_H-M   'P 1'
#
loop_
_entity.id
_entity.type
_entity.pdbx_description
1 polymer ?
#
loop_
_entity_poly.entity_id
_entity_poly.type
_entity_poly.pdbx_seq_one_letter_code
_entity_poly.pdbx_strand_id
1 'polypeptide(L)' 'MSFRVLGPHERGRFSADAWGHLLALTGAGFLSPAELEQVIDRALAHIEGRIALDDVRTLLEGAGLEDHGSGPEPMTVH' A
#
# COMPACT_ATOMS: atom_id res chain seq x y z
N MET A 1 13.77 -0.38 -11.25
CA MET A 1 12.73 -0.72 -10.26
C MET A 1 13.11 -2.03 -9.61
N SER A 2 13.48 -2.01 -8.34
CA SER A 2 13.83 -3.21 -7.57
C SER A 2 12.57 -3.62 -6.81
N PHE A 3 11.99 -4.78 -7.12
CA PHE A 3 10.90 -5.32 -6.31
C PHE A 3 11.50 -5.79 -5.01
N ARG A 4 11.18 -5.16 -3.87
CA ARG A 4 11.61 -5.71 -2.58
C ARG A 4 10.93 -7.07 -2.39
N VAL A 5 11.74 -8.11 -2.26
CA VAL A 5 11.23 -9.42 -1.85
C VAL A 5 10.93 -9.30 -0.36
N LEU A 6 9.64 -9.15 -0.01
CA LEU A 6 9.22 -9.19 1.39
C LEU A 6 9.71 -10.48 2.05
N GLY A 7 10.35 -10.35 3.20
CA GLY A 7 10.74 -11.50 4.00
C GLY A 7 9.50 -12.30 4.46
N PRO A 8 9.62 -13.62 4.70
CA PRO A 8 8.52 -14.45 5.19
C PRO A 8 7.87 -13.91 6.47
N HIS A 9 8.67 -13.29 7.34
CA HIS A 9 8.22 -12.68 8.58
C HIS A 9 7.38 -11.42 8.35
N GLU A 10 7.81 -10.55 7.44
CA GLU A 10 7.12 -9.30 7.13
C GLU A 10 5.77 -9.57 6.48
N ARG A 11 5.74 -10.47 5.48
CA ARG A 11 4.49 -10.91 4.86
C ARG A 11 3.58 -11.62 5.86
N GLY A 12 4.15 -12.40 6.78
CA GLY A 12 3.41 -13.11 7.81
C GLY A 12 2.73 -12.20 8.85
N ARG A 13 3.07 -10.90 8.92
CA ARG A 13 2.38 -9.94 9.80
C ARG A 13 1.01 -9.57 9.26
N PHE A 14 0.81 -9.58 7.95
CA PHE A 14 -0.47 -9.28 7.34
C PHE A 14 -1.42 -10.47 7.47
N SER A 15 -2.65 -10.20 7.88
CA SER A 15 -3.74 -11.16 7.75
C SER A 15 -4.00 -11.48 6.26
N ALA A 16 -4.63 -12.63 5.99
CA ALA A 16 -4.95 -13.05 4.64
C ALA A 16 -5.83 -12.02 3.91
N ASP A 17 -6.86 -11.49 4.59
CA ASP A 17 -7.73 -10.44 4.07
C ASP A 17 -6.99 -9.13 3.77
N ALA A 18 -6.13 -8.67 4.69
CA ALA A 18 -5.33 -7.47 4.49
C ALA A 18 -4.44 -7.59 3.24
N TRP A 19 -3.75 -8.72 3.10
CA TRP A 19 -2.89 -8.98 1.95
C TRP A 19 -3.69 -9.11 0.65
N GLY A 20 -4.82 -9.81 0.69
CA GLY A 20 -5.71 -9.96 -0.45
C GLY A 20 -6.26 -8.61 -0.93
N HIS A 21 -6.59 -7.71 -0.01
CA HIS A 21 -7.07 -6.37 -0.35
C HIS A 21 -6.01 -5.53 -1.07
N LEU A 22 -4.76 -5.54 -0.57
CA LEU A 22 -3.64 -4.86 -1.24
C LEU A 22 -3.42 -5.39 -2.66
N LEU A 23 -3.43 -6.72 -2.83
CA LEU A 23 -3.31 -7.32 -4.16
C LEU A 23 -4.48 -6.98 -5.09
N ALA A 24 -5.70 -6.87 -4.56
CA ALA A 24 -6.87 -6.48 -5.33
C ALA A 24 -6.76 -5.04 -5.83
N LEU A 25 -6.32 -4.12 -4.96
CA LEU A 25 -6.07 -2.71 -5.31
C LEU A 25 -4.97 -2.58 -6.37
N THR A 26 -3.86 -3.31 -6.22
CA THR A 26 -2.79 -3.34 -7.22
C THR A 26 -3.26 -3.94 -8.55
N GLY A 27 -4.01 -5.05 -8.51
CA GLY A 27 -4.56 -5.69 -9.70
C GLY A 27 -5.60 -4.84 -10.44
N ALA A 28 -6.34 -4.01 -9.71
CA ALA A 28 -7.29 -3.04 -10.28
C ALA A 28 -6.64 -1.73 -10.73
N GLY A 29 -5.33 -1.53 -10.46
CA GLY A 29 -4.60 -0.33 -10.85
C GLY A 29 -4.76 0.87 -9.92
N PHE A 30 -5.42 0.71 -8.77
CA PHE A 30 -5.49 1.75 -7.72
C PHE A 30 -4.17 1.92 -6.97
N LEU A 31 -3.33 0.89 -6.97
CA LEU A 31 -1.99 0.90 -6.40
C LEU A 31 -0.97 0.53 -7.46
N SER A 32 -0.04 1.43 -7.77
CA SER A 32 1.18 1.06 -8.47
C SER A 32 2.06 0.16 -7.58
N PRO A 33 3.00 -0.61 -8.17
CA PRO A 33 3.94 -1.40 -7.39
C PRO A 33 4.75 -0.56 -6.38
N ALA A 34 5.09 0.68 -6.74
CA ALA A 34 5.82 1.59 -5.85
C ALA A 34 4.95 2.04 -4.66
N GLU A 35 3.67 2.34 -4.89
CA GLU A 35 2.74 2.70 -3.82
C GLU A 35 2.46 1.51 -2.89
N LEU A 36 2.33 0.31 -3.44
CA LEU A 36 2.22 -0.91 -2.64
C LEU A 36 3.42 -1.07 -1.71
N GLU A 37 4.65 -0.87 -2.22
CA GLU A 37 5.85 -0.91 -1.40
C GLU A 37 5.81 0.13 -0.28
N GLN A 38 5.42 1.37 -0.56
CA GLN A 38 5.29 2.43 0.45
C GLN A 38 4.23 2.12 1.52
N VAL A 39 3.06 1.60 1.11
CA VAL A 39 1.98 1.19 2.01
C VAL A 39 2.46 0.10 2.96
N ILE A 40 3.13 -0.92 2.43
CA ILE A 40 3.68 -2.01 3.26
C ILE A 40 4.75 -1.48 4.22
N ASP A 41 5.61 -0.56 3.77
CA ASP A 41 6.69 0.00 4.59
C ASP A 41 6.13 0.78 5.78
N ARG A 42 5.16 1.64 5.49
CA ARG A 42 4.45 2.42 6.49
C ARG A 42 3.71 1.52 7.47
N ALA A 43 3.03 0.48 7.00
CA ALA A 43 2.32 -0.47 7.85
C ALA A 43 3.28 -1.21 8.80
N LEU A 44 4.41 -1.69 8.30
CA LEU A 44 5.41 -2.39 9.11
C LEU A 44 6.07 -1.47 10.16
N ALA A 45 6.26 -0.19 9.83
CA ALA A 45 6.87 0.80 10.70
C ALA A 45 5.94 1.32 11.80
N HIS A 46 4.62 1.43 11.54
CA HIS A 46 3.68 2.10 12.45
C HIS A 46 2.78 1.13 13.22
N ILE A 47 2.55 -0.08 12.72
CA ILE A 47 1.69 -1.06 13.36
C ILE A 47 2.58 -2.08 14.06
N GLU A 48 2.37 -2.29 15.34
CA GLU A 48 3.02 -3.35 16.13
C GLU A 48 2.15 -4.62 16.12
N GLY A 49 2.75 -5.80 15.96
CA GLY A 49 2.01 -7.06 15.88
C GLY A 49 1.38 -7.37 14.50
N ARG A 50 0.17 -7.93 14.51
CA ARG A 50 -0.55 -8.40 13.31
C ARG A 50 -1.29 -7.24 12.64
N ILE A 51 -1.17 -7.14 11.32
CA ILE A 51 -1.81 -6.12 10.49
C ILE A 51 -3.11 -6.70 9.90
N ALA A 52 -4.25 -6.19 10.38
CA ALA A 52 -5.58 -6.56 9.93
C ALA A 52 -6.04 -5.68 8.74
N LEU A 53 -7.16 -6.07 8.12
CA LEU A 53 -7.73 -5.32 7.00
C LEU A 53 -8.12 -3.89 7.40
N ASP A 54 -8.63 -3.72 8.63
CA ASP A 54 -9.05 -2.43 9.17
C ASP A 54 -7.86 -1.45 9.30
N ASP A 55 -6.70 -1.96 9.75
CA ASP A 55 -5.47 -1.17 9.82
C ASP A 55 -5.00 -0.71 8.43
N VAL A 56 -5.13 -1.57 7.42
CA VAL A 56 -4.78 -1.23 6.03
C VAL A 56 -5.72 -0.15 5.48
N ARG A 57 -7.03 -0.24 5.73
CA ARG A 57 -8.00 0.79 5.32
C ARG A 57 -7.68 2.13 5.95
N THR A 58 -7.50 2.14 7.27
CA THR A 58 -7.12 3.34 8.04
C THR A 58 -5.82 3.96 7.50
N LEU A 59 -4.85 3.12 7.10
CA LEU A 59 -3.57 3.57 6.57
C LEU A 59 -3.70 4.17 5.15
N LEU A 60 -4.58 3.62 4.31
CA LEU A 60 -4.88 4.13 2.96
C LEU A 60 -5.69 5.42 3.01
N GLU A 61 -6.67 5.50 3.91
CA GLU A 61 -7.44 6.70 4.27
C GLU A 61 -6.48 7.85 4.65
N GLY A 62 -5.57 7.60 5.59
CA GLY A 62 -4.57 8.58 6.03
C GLY A 62 -3.49 8.92 5.00
N ALA A 63 -3.38 8.16 3.92
CA ALA A 63 -2.47 8.43 2.80
C ALA A 63 -3.15 9.23 1.66
N GLY A 64 -4.45 9.49 1.73
CA GLY A 64 -5.21 10.13 0.64
C GLY A 64 -5.38 9.22 -0.59
N LEU A 65 -5.15 7.92 -0.42
CA LEU A 65 -5.16 6.96 -1.54
C LEU A 65 -6.57 6.49 -1.93
N GLU A 66 -7.58 6.82 -1.14
CA GLU A 66 -8.98 6.54 -1.48
C GLU A 66 -9.58 7.53 -2.50
N ASP A 67 -8.92 8.67 -2.75
CA ASP A 67 -9.45 9.73 -3.64
C ASP A 67 -8.57 10.01 -4.87
N HIS A 68 -7.37 9.45 -4.96
CA HIS A 68 -6.41 9.90 -5.96
C HIS A 68 -6.38 9.05 -7.23
N GLY A 69 -7.32 9.37 -8.12
CA GLY A 69 -7.05 9.46 -9.56
C GLY A 69 -6.09 10.61 -9.90
N SER A 70 -5.03 10.81 -9.11
CA SER A 70 -4.01 11.83 -9.37
C SER A 70 -3.04 11.30 -10.41
N GLY A 71 -3.46 11.40 -11.67
CA GLY A 71 -2.55 11.31 -12.81
C GLY A 71 -1.44 12.36 -12.69
N PRO A 72 -0.24 12.10 -13.25
CA PRO A 72 0.90 13.00 -13.10
C PRO A 72 0.55 14.38 -13.67
N GLU A 73 0.70 15.42 -12.86
CA GLU A 73 0.54 16.81 -13.30
C GLU A 73 1.51 17.11 -14.46
N PRO A 74 1.04 17.53 -15.64
CA PRO A 74 1.93 18.03 -16.67
C PRO A 74 2.45 19.41 -16.24
N MET A 75 3.73 19.44 -15.90
CA MET A 75 4.54 20.65 -15.74
C MET A 75 4.27 21.64 -16.89
N THR A 76 3.55 22.72 -16.60
CA THR A 76 3.40 23.83 -17.54
C THR A 76 4.31 24.96 -17.07
N VAL A 77 5.45 25.09 -17.76
CA VAL A 77 6.40 26.19 -17.59
C VAL A 77 5.81 27.42 -18.30
N HIS A 78 5.73 28.55 -17.60
CA HIS A 78 5.38 29.87 -18.15
C HIS A 78 6.63 30.75 -18.28
#